data_AF-A0A7K2FDJ7-F1
#
_entry.id   AF-A0A7K2FDJ7-F1
#
_cell.length_a   1.000
_cell.length_b   1.000
_cell.length_c   1.000
_cell.angle_alpha   90.00
_cell.angle_beta   90.00
_cell.angle_gamma   90.00
#
_symmetry.space_group_name_H-M   'P 1'
#
loop_
_entity.id
_entity.type
_entity.pdbx_description
1 polymer ?
#
loop_
_entity_poly.entity_id
_entity_poly.type
_entity_poly.pdbx_seq_one_letter_code
_entity_poly.pdbx_strand_id
1 'polypeptide(L)'
;APVRRALRERRSSFGRFTGTPLDPAKLSAVLASAVAGSDLDTDVETPGGPPLTRLHVFVNHVRDVPPGLYEYDRDTGELVLMRAGSFGAFLQENYFLANYNLEQAAAVLVPVARTHAVMDAVGDRGYRLVNAAVGATAQAVYTAASAAGTGCGVALGFDCVSYAEEFGADGRGEIPLLIMMIGDEGRRPADYRYDIVAP
;
A
#
# COMPACT_ATOMS: atom_id res chain seq x y z
N ALA A 1 1.03 -19.12 4.36
CA ALA A 1 1.53 -20.08 3.35
C ALA A 1 3.06 -20.22 3.46
N PRO A 2 3.69 -21.31 2.98
CA PRO A 2 5.15 -21.38 2.92
C PRO A 2 5.74 -20.27 2.03
N VAL A 3 6.89 -19.71 2.40
CA VAL A 3 7.55 -18.59 1.68
C VAL A 3 7.75 -18.91 0.19
N ARG A 4 8.22 -20.12 -0.13
CA ARG A 4 8.43 -20.56 -1.52
C ARG A 4 7.15 -20.46 -2.37
N ARG A 5 6.00 -20.76 -1.79
CA ARG A 5 4.71 -20.67 -2.49
C ARG A 5 4.33 -19.21 -2.71
N ALA A 6 4.42 -18.38 -1.67
CA ALA A 6 4.11 -16.96 -1.77
C ALA A 6 4.95 -16.28 -2.87
N LEU A 7 6.26 -16.54 -2.93
CA LEU A 7 7.14 -15.97 -3.95
C LEU A 7 6.77 -16.43 -5.38
N ARG A 8 6.34 -17.69 -5.56
CA ARG A 8 5.95 -18.23 -6.87
C ARG A 8 4.59 -17.75 -7.34
N GLU A 9 3.66 -17.55 -6.42
CA GLU A 9 2.27 -17.15 -6.73
C GLU A 9 2.10 -15.63 -6.80
N ARG A 10 3.08 -14.88 -6.28
CA ARG A 10 3.16 -13.42 -6.32
C ARG A 10 3.02 -12.89 -7.74
N ARG A 11 2.03 -12.04 -7.95
CA ARG A 11 1.70 -11.40 -9.24
C ARG A 11 1.07 -10.04 -9.01
N SER A 12 0.98 -9.24 -10.08
CA SER A 12 0.19 -8.02 -10.12
C SER A 12 -1.26 -8.31 -10.50
N SER A 13 -2.20 -7.78 -9.72
CA SER A 13 -3.65 -7.97 -9.86
C SER A 13 -4.23 -7.23 -11.09
N PHE A 14 -3.53 -6.23 -11.65
CA PHE A 14 -3.97 -5.45 -12.83
C PHE A 14 -5.46 -5.03 -12.76
N GLY A 15 -5.89 -4.52 -11.60
CA GLY A 15 -7.22 -3.91 -11.44
C GLY A 15 -8.37 -4.88 -11.16
N ARG A 16 -8.11 -6.18 -10.94
CA ARG A 16 -9.16 -7.20 -10.86
C ARG A 16 -9.81 -7.33 -9.48
N PHE A 17 -9.93 -6.20 -8.78
CA PHE A 17 -10.53 -6.13 -7.45
C PHE A 17 -12.05 -6.20 -7.53
N THR A 18 -12.68 -6.88 -6.57
CA THR A 18 -14.13 -7.14 -6.60
C THR A 18 -14.95 -6.12 -5.79
N GLY A 19 -14.31 -5.28 -4.97
CA GLY A 19 -14.99 -4.46 -3.96
C GLY A 19 -15.53 -5.27 -2.77
N THR A 20 -15.26 -6.58 -2.71
CA THR A 20 -15.69 -7.41 -1.57
C THR A 20 -14.91 -7.02 -0.31
N PRO A 21 -15.57 -6.84 0.85
CA PRO A 21 -14.90 -6.51 2.10
C PRO A 21 -13.80 -7.51 2.47
N LEU A 22 -12.59 -7.01 2.66
CA LEU A 22 -11.42 -7.79 3.06
C LEU A 22 -11.51 -8.15 4.55
N ASP A 23 -10.94 -9.31 4.90
CA ASP A 23 -10.68 -9.68 6.29
C ASP A 23 -9.61 -8.75 6.91
N PRO A 24 -9.89 -8.09 8.05
CA PRO A 24 -8.94 -7.22 8.73
C PRO A 24 -7.60 -7.89 9.05
N ALA A 25 -7.61 -9.20 9.38
CA ALA A 25 -6.39 -9.94 9.67
C ALA A 25 -5.48 -10.04 8.44
N LYS A 26 -6.05 -10.08 7.23
CA LYS A 26 -5.25 -10.07 5.99
C LYS A 26 -4.61 -8.70 5.77
N LEU A 27 -5.35 -7.61 6.01
CA LEU A 27 -4.79 -6.26 5.91
C LEU A 27 -3.69 -6.04 6.95
N SER A 28 -3.94 -6.40 8.21
CA SER A 28 -2.97 -6.31 9.31
C SER A 28 -1.66 -7.06 8.97
N ALA A 29 -1.74 -8.30 8.46
CA ALA A 29 -0.56 -9.05 8.05
C ALA A 29 0.23 -8.39 6.92
N VAL A 30 -0.45 -7.76 5.96
CA VAL A 30 0.18 -7.02 4.87
C VAL A 30 0.85 -5.74 5.38
N LEU A 31 0.20 -4.98 6.27
CA LEU A 31 0.75 -3.75 6.85
C LEU A 31 1.98 -4.03 7.70
N ALA A 32 1.93 -5.05 8.56
CA ALA A 32 3.08 -5.48 9.35
C ALA A 32 4.27 -5.90 8.45
N SER A 33 3.98 -6.58 7.34
CA SER A 33 5.02 -6.96 6.36
C SER A 33 5.58 -5.75 5.62
N ALA A 34 4.76 -4.73 5.32
CA ALA A 34 5.19 -3.50 4.69
C ALA A 34 6.25 -2.78 5.53
N VAL A 35 5.96 -2.60 6.83
CA VAL A 35 6.87 -1.99 7.80
C VAL A 35 8.14 -2.82 7.98
N ALA A 36 8.02 -4.14 8.13
CA ALA A 36 9.19 -5.01 8.26
C ALA A 36 10.07 -4.98 6.99
N GLY A 37 9.46 -4.78 5.81
CA GLY A 37 10.19 -4.67 4.55
C GLY A 37 10.85 -3.30 4.32
N SER A 38 10.38 -2.25 5.00
CA SER A 38 10.97 -0.91 4.90
C SER A 38 12.19 -0.73 5.81
N ASP A 39 12.34 -1.58 6.82
CA ASP A 39 13.47 -1.59 7.75
C ASP A 39 14.72 -2.17 7.07
N LEU A 40 15.50 -1.28 6.46
CA LEU A 40 16.76 -1.60 5.81
C LEU A 40 17.92 -1.20 6.71
N ASP A 41 18.95 -2.05 6.76
CA ASP A 41 20.22 -1.74 7.42
C ASP A 41 20.91 -0.58 6.67
N THR A 42 20.68 0.64 7.18
CA THR A 42 21.18 1.89 6.61
C THR A 42 21.66 2.81 7.71
N ASP A 43 22.57 3.70 7.35
CA ASP A 43 23.12 4.76 8.20
C ASP A 43 22.23 6.03 8.26
N VAL A 44 21.02 5.97 7.68
CA VAL A 44 20.08 7.10 7.60
C VAL A 44 19.07 7.09 8.75
N GLU A 45 18.58 5.91 9.14
CA GLU A 45 17.79 5.79 10.37
C GLU A 45 18.74 5.69 11.57
N THR A 46 18.56 6.57 12.55
CA THR A 46 19.35 6.57 13.79
C THR A 46 18.46 6.11 14.96
N PRO A 47 19.00 5.41 15.97
CA PRO A 47 18.23 5.03 17.14
C PRO A 47 17.57 6.24 17.81
N GLY A 48 16.24 6.20 17.99
CA GLY A 48 15.46 7.30 18.56
C GLY A 48 15.20 8.48 17.62
N GLY A 49 15.71 8.41 16.38
CA GLY A 49 15.37 9.35 15.32
C GLY A 49 14.03 9.02 14.65
N PRO A 50 13.45 9.97 13.90
CA PRO A 50 12.28 9.71 13.08
C PRO A 50 12.56 8.62 12.02
N PRO A 51 11.56 7.80 11.64
CA PRO A 51 11.73 6.76 10.63
C PRO A 51 11.93 7.37 9.23
N LEU A 52 12.60 6.68 8.32
CA LEU A 52 12.79 7.10 6.92
C LEU A 52 11.46 7.12 6.19
N THR A 53 10.67 6.05 6.37
CA THR A 53 9.34 5.89 5.76
C THR A 53 8.23 5.82 6.79
N ARG A 54 7.06 6.35 6.42
CA ARG A 54 5.76 6.08 7.05
C ARG A 54 4.80 5.46 6.05
N LEU A 55 3.70 4.91 6.55
CA LEU A 55 2.70 4.25 5.72
C LEU A 55 1.32 4.83 6.01
N HIS A 56 0.74 5.50 5.01
CA HIS A 56 -0.66 5.90 5.04
C HIS A 56 -1.53 4.84 4.38
N VAL A 57 -2.77 4.73 4.82
CA VAL A 57 -3.71 3.73 4.33
C VAL A 57 -5.08 4.38 4.12
N PHE A 58 -5.54 4.40 2.88
CA PHE A 58 -6.95 4.61 2.58
C PHE A 58 -7.67 3.28 2.72
N VAL A 59 -8.64 3.19 3.62
CA VAL A 59 -9.51 2.03 3.78
C VAL A 59 -10.81 2.30 3.05
N ASN A 60 -11.21 1.38 2.16
CA ASN A 60 -12.48 1.44 1.42
C ASN A 60 -13.41 0.30 1.83
N HIS A 61 -12.95 -0.96 1.68
CA HIS A 61 -13.77 -2.17 1.88
C HIS A 61 -13.06 -3.17 2.79
N VAL A 62 -13.00 -2.88 4.08
CA VAL A 62 -12.45 -3.79 5.09
C VAL A 62 -13.53 -4.02 6.15
N ARG A 63 -13.80 -5.28 6.49
CA ARG A 63 -14.85 -5.60 7.48
C ARG A 63 -14.52 -4.95 8.82
N ASP A 64 -15.51 -4.36 9.49
CA ASP A 64 -15.37 -3.77 10.82
C ASP A 64 -14.33 -2.64 10.96
N VAL A 65 -13.79 -2.12 9.83
CA VAL A 65 -12.92 -0.94 9.80
C VAL A 65 -13.62 0.12 8.95
N PRO A 66 -14.04 1.26 9.53
CA PRO A 66 -14.72 2.31 8.79
C PRO A 66 -13.88 2.85 7.63
N PRO A 67 -14.49 3.21 6.49
CA PRO A 67 -13.78 3.91 5.43
C PRO A 67 -13.14 5.21 5.92
N GLY A 68 -11.91 5.44 5.50
CA GLY A 68 -11.16 6.61 5.94
C GLY A 68 -9.70 6.59 5.52
N LEU A 69 -9.02 7.70 5.81
CA LEU A 69 -7.58 7.84 5.74
C LEU A 69 -6.99 7.60 7.14
N TYR A 70 -5.99 6.73 7.19
CA TYR A 70 -5.28 6.32 8.40
C TYR A 70 -3.77 6.47 8.23
N GLU A 71 -3.05 6.70 9.32
CA GLU A 71 -1.61 6.44 9.44
C GLU A 71 -1.45 5.07 10.12
N TYR A 72 -0.59 4.21 9.58
CA TYR A 72 -0.26 2.95 10.25
C TYR A 72 0.89 3.19 11.23
N ASP A 73 0.61 3.01 12.51
CA ASP A 73 1.61 3.11 13.58
C ASP A 73 2.47 1.85 13.58
N ARG A 74 3.76 2.02 13.27
CA ARG A 74 4.72 0.92 13.15
C ARG A 74 5.09 0.28 14.49
N ASP A 75 4.92 1.00 15.60
CA ASP A 75 5.32 0.54 16.94
C ASP A 75 4.20 -0.24 17.61
N THR A 76 2.96 0.24 17.47
CA THR A 76 1.77 -0.42 18.04
C THR A 76 1.12 -1.42 17.07
N GLY A 77 1.35 -1.26 15.77
CA GLY A 77 0.71 -2.05 14.72
C GLY A 77 -0.76 -1.68 14.49
N GLU A 78 -1.17 -0.46 14.86
CA GLU A 78 -2.54 0.02 14.77
C GLU A 78 -2.77 1.00 13.61
N LEU A 79 -4.02 1.08 13.13
CA LEU A 79 -4.45 2.11 12.20
C LEU A 79 -4.97 3.32 12.98
N VAL A 80 -4.25 4.42 12.94
CA VAL A 80 -4.64 5.69 13.57
C VAL A 80 -5.45 6.50 12.58
N LEU A 81 -6.73 6.72 12.90
CA LEU A 81 -7.64 7.49 12.03
C LEU A 81 -7.18 8.95 11.92
N MET A 82 -6.93 9.40 10.69
CA MET A 82 -6.64 10.80 10.39
C MET A 82 -7.90 11.53 9.93
N ARG A 83 -8.67 10.91 9.02
CA ARG A 83 -9.89 11.49 8.46
C ARG A 83 -10.90 10.38 8.12
N ALA A 84 -12.08 10.45 8.70
CA ALA A 84 -13.18 9.55 8.33
C ALA A 84 -13.83 9.98 7.00
N GLY A 85 -14.26 9.03 6.18
CA GLY A 85 -14.96 9.31 4.94
C GLY A 85 -14.64 8.33 3.82
N SER A 86 -15.39 8.40 2.72
CA SER A 86 -15.05 7.67 1.50
C SER A 86 -14.07 8.49 0.67
N PHE A 87 -12.99 7.84 0.22
CA PHE A 87 -11.92 8.45 -0.57
C PHE A 87 -11.82 7.93 -2.00
N GLY A 88 -12.71 7.04 -2.43
CA GLY A 88 -12.52 6.39 -3.73
C GLY A 88 -12.64 7.35 -4.93
N ALA A 89 -13.45 8.41 -4.84
CA ALA A 89 -13.44 9.51 -5.83
C ALA A 89 -12.07 10.23 -5.87
N PHE A 90 -11.55 10.65 -4.70
CA PHE A 90 -10.21 11.25 -4.58
C PHE A 90 -9.12 10.34 -5.16
N LEU A 91 -9.14 9.06 -4.79
CA LEU A 91 -8.18 8.05 -5.26
C LEU A 91 -8.23 7.91 -6.79
N GLN A 92 -9.43 7.91 -7.37
CA GLN A 92 -9.63 7.70 -8.80
C GLN A 92 -9.32 8.96 -9.64
N GLU A 93 -9.68 10.14 -9.16
CA GLU A 93 -9.40 11.44 -9.81
C GLU A 93 -7.89 11.73 -9.86
N ASN A 94 -7.15 11.30 -8.83
CA ASN A 94 -5.72 11.50 -8.73
C ASN A 94 -4.89 10.33 -9.30
N TYR A 95 -5.51 9.42 -10.06
CA TYR A 95 -4.84 8.31 -10.71
C TYR A 95 -4.81 8.49 -12.23
N PHE A 96 -3.62 8.49 -12.82
CA PHE A 96 -3.41 8.88 -14.22
C PHE A 96 -3.58 7.75 -15.23
N LEU A 97 -3.72 6.50 -14.77
CA LEU A 97 -3.81 5.33 -15.63
C LEU A 97 -5.20 4.70 -15.56
N ALA A 98 -5.56 3.94 -16.59
CA ALA A 98 -6.89 3.31 -16.72
C ALA A 98 -6.91 1.80 -16.41
N ASN A 99 -5.95 1.32 -15.61
CA ASN A 99 -5.75 -0.11 -15.35
C ASN A 99 -6.16 -0.58 -13.94
N TYR A 100 -6.57 0.33 -13.05
CA TYR A 100 -7.11 0.00 -11.73
C TYR A 100 -8.35 0.85 -11.46
N ASN A 101 -9.35 0.22 -10.86
CA ASN A 101 -10.44 0.91 -10.19
C ASN A 101 -10.09 0.98 -8.70
N LEU A 102 -9.71 2.16 -8.21
CA LEU A 102 -9.22 2.31 -6.84
C LEU A 102 -10.36 2.26 -5.81
N GLU A 103 -11.58 2.66 -6.18
CA GLU A 103 -12.78 2.50 -5.35
C GLU A 103 -13.04 1.03 -5.03
N GLN A 104 -12.70 0.10 -5.93
CA GLN A 104 -12.89 -1.34 -5.72
C GLN A 104 -11.76 -2.02 -4.93
N ALA A 105 -10.62 -1.36 -4.74
CA ALA A 105 -9.57 -1.88 -3.84
C ALA A 105 -10.09 -1.84 -2.40
N ALA A 106 -9.79 -2.86 -1.60
CA ALA A 106 -10.17 -2.87 -0.19
C ALA A 106 -9.41 -1.81 0.61
N ALA A 107 -8.13 -1.64 0.31
CA ALA A 107 -7.29 -0.58 0.84
C ALA A 107 -6.24 -0.13 -0.18
N VAL A 108 -5.82 1.12 -0.09
CA VAL A 108 -4.69 1.69 -0.83
C VAL A 108 -3.63 2.15 0.15
N LEU A 109 -2.49 1.48 0.13
CA LEU A 109 -1.34 1.74 0.99
C LEU A 109 -0.39 2.68 0.26
N VAL A 110 0.09 3.70 0.97
CA VAL A 110 0.92 4.77 0.40
C VAL A 110 2.15 4.97 1.29
N PRO A 111 3.30 4.38 0.94
CA PRO A 111 4.54 4.68 1.61
C PRO A 111 4.98 6.10 1.25
N VAL A 112 5.29 6.86 2.29
CA VAL A 112 5.85 8.20 2.18
C VAL A 112 7.26 8.20 2.76
N ALA A 113 8.16 8.99 2.18
CA ALA A 113 9.54 9.06 2.63
C ALA A 113 9.98 10.51 2.85
N ARG A 114 10.82 10.75 3.87
CA ARG A 114 11.42 12.07 4.16
C ARG A 114 12.57 12.40 3.20
N THR A 115 12.29 12.37 1.89
CA THR A 115 13.29 12.35 0.82
C THR A 115 14.33 13.46 0.94
N HIS A 116 13.90 14.69 1.20
CA HIS A 116 14.82 15.83 1.34
C HIS A 116 15.74 15.68 2.55
N ALA A 117 15.20 15.31 3.72
CA ALA A 117 16.01 15.09 4.92
C ALA A 117 17.04 13.96 4.73
N VAL A 118 16.68 12.90 4.00
CA VAL A 118 17.61 11.83 3.65
C VAL A 118 18.71 12.34 2.71
N MET A 119 18.35 13.13 1.69
CA MET A 119 19.32 13.72 0.78
C MET A 119 20.24 14.74 1.46
N ASP A 120 19.73 15.53 2.41
CA ASP A 120 20.54 16.46 3.20
C ASP A 120 21.57 15.72 4.07
N ALA A 121 21.21 14.54 4.58
CA ALA A 121 22.07 13.74 5.44
C ALA A 121 23.18 12.99 4.68
N VAL A 122 22.88 12.43 3.49
CA VAL A 122 23.80 11.52 2.79
C VAL A 122 24.05 11.86 1.31
N GLY A 123 23.63 13.05 0.88
CA GLY A 123 23.75 13.52 -0.51
C GLY A 123 22.95 12.70 -1.51
N ASP A 124 23.42 12.65 -2.76
CA ASP A 124 22.74 11.98 -3.88
C ASP A 124 22.47 10.48 -3.64
N ARG A 125 23.25 9.83 -2.76
CA ARG A 125 22.99 8.43 -2.36
C ARG A 125 21.61 8.29 -1.72
N GLY A 126 21.11 9.34 -1.06
CA GLY A 126 19.82 9.36 -0.38
C GLY A 126 18.66 8.98 -1.30
N TYR A 127 18.70 9.41 -2.57
CA TYR A 127 17.68 9.03 -3.54
C TYR A 127 17.63 7.51 -3.78
N ARG A 128 18.78 6.84 -3.78
CA ARG A 128 18.85 5.38 -3.92
C ARG A 128 18.30 4.67 -2.69
N LEU A 129 18.59 5.19 -1.50
CA LEU A 129 18.11 4.60 -0.24
C LEU A 129 16.59 4.70 -0.12
N VAL A 130 16.04 5.87 -0.45
CA VAL A 130 14.59 6.10 -0.49
C VAL A 130 13.90 5.12 -1.44
N ASN A 131 14.42 4.97 -2.67
CA ASN A 131 13.87 4.01 -3.62
C ASN A 131 14.05 2.56 -3.18
N ALA A 132 15.16 2.21 -2.52
CA ALA A 132 15.39 0.87 -1.98
C ALA A 132 14.37 0.54 -0.88
N ALA A 133 14.13 1.45 0.06
CA ALA A 133 13.16 1.26 1.15
C ALA A 133 11.74 1.10 0.62
N VAL A 134 11.31 1.97 -0.30
CA VAL A 134 9.98 1.90 -0.90
C VAL A 134 9.81 0.66 -1.80
N GLY A 135 10.86 0.28 -2.55
CA GLY A 135 10.85 -0.95 -3.34
C GLY A 135 10.79 -2.22 -2.49
N ALA A 136 11.52 -2.25 -1.38
CA ALA A 136 11.49 -3.35 -0.41
C ALA A 136 10.12 -3.46 0.27
N THR A 137 9.52 -2.33 0.64
CA THR A 137 8.13 -2.24 1.13
C THR A 137 7.16 -2.85 0.14
N ALA A 138 7.22 -2.45 -1.14
CA ALA A 138 6.34 -2.96 -2.19
C ALA A 138 6.49 -4.47 -2.39
N GLN A 139 7.72 -4.99 -2.38
CA GLN A 139 7.96 -6.43 -2.52
C GLN A 139 7.44 -7.23 -1.31
N ALA A 140 7.59 -6.69 -0.10
CA ALA A 140 7.05 -7.29 1.11
C ALA A 140 5.52 -7.34 1.08
N VAL A 141 4.87 -6.24 0.68
CA VAL A 141 3.43 -6.15 0.48
C VAL A 141 2.94 -7.17 -0.55
N TYR A 142 3.60 -7.26 -1.71
CA TYR A 142 3.26 -8.25 -2.75
C TYR A 142 3.34 -9.70 -2.23
N THR A 143 4.40 -10.02 -1.49
CA THR A 143 4.64 -11.37 -1.00
C THR A 143 3.66 -11.73 0.12
N ALA A 144 3.41 -10.80 1.04
CA ALA A 144 2.42 -10.94 2.10
C ALA A 144 1.00 -11.07 1.55
N ALA A 145 0.64 -10.26 0.55
CA ALA A 145 -0.63 -10.34 -0.15
C ALA A 145 -0.84 -11.72 -0.78
N SER A 146 0.18 -12.22 -1.48
CA SER A 146 0.15 -13.58 -2.04
C SER A 146 0.01 -14.65 -0.95
N ALA A 147 0.69 -14.51 0.19
CA ALA A 147 0.62 -15.45 1.29
C ALA A 147 -0.74 -15.44 2.01
N ALA A 148 -1.38 -14.27 2.08
CA ALA A 148 -2.71 -14.04 2.65
C ALA A 148 -3.86 -14.35 1.67
N GLY A 149 -3.54 -14.68 0.41
CA GLY A 149 -4.54 -14.95 -0.63
C GLY A 149 -5.40 -13.72 -0.94
N THR A 150 -4.75 -12.56 -1.11
CA THR A 150 -5.37 -11.32 -1.56
C THR A 150 -4.65 -10.80 -2.81
N GLY A 151 -5.34 -10.02 -3.62
CA GLY A 151 -4.77 -9.34 -4.77
C GLY A 151 -3.87 -8.19 -4.33
N CYS A 152 -2.82 -7.92 -5.12
CA CYS A 152 -1.95 -6.77 -4.93
C CYS A 152 -1.63 -6.12 -6.28
N GLY A 153 -1.68 -4.80 -6.34
CA GLY A 153 -1.26 -4.01 -7.49
C GLY A 153 -0.50 -2.79 -7.05
N VAL A 154 0.60 -2.47 -7.72
CA VAL A 154 1.40 -1.27 -7.44
C VAL A 154 1.40 -0.39 -8.68
N ALA A 155 1.25 0.91 -8.47
CA ALA A 155 1.30 1.91 -9.53
C ALA A 155 2.07 3.16 -9.08
N LEU A 156 2.71 3.82 -10.05
CA LEU A 156 3.45 5.07 -9.85
C LEU A 156 2.81 6.27 -10.56
N GLY A 157 1.80 6.05 -11.41
CA GLY A 157 1.12 7.12 -12.15
C GLY A 157 -0.02 7.74 -11.34
N PHE A 158 0.30 8.54 -10.34
CA PHE A 158 -0.66 9.25 -9.49
C PHE A 158 -0.14 10.65 -9.12
N ASP A 159 -1.03 11.53 -8.66
CA ASP A 159 -0.66 12.85 -8.17
C ASP A 159 -0.10 12.78 -6.74
N CYS A 160 1.23 12.78 -6.61
CA CYS A 160 1.88 12.73 -5.31
C CYS A 160 1.73 14.02 -4.50
N VAL A 161 1.47 15.17 -5.13
CA VAL A 161 1.28 16.46 -4.44
C VAL A 161 -0.08 16.45 -3.76
N SER A 162 -1.14 16.12 -4.49
CA SER A 162 -2.50 16.02 -3.93
C SER A 162 -2.59 15.00 -2.78
N TYR A 163 -1.84 13.89 -2.85
CA TYR A 163 -1.75 12.93 -1.74
C TYR A 163 -1.00 13.50 -0.53
N ALA A 164 0.11 14.21 -0.73
CA ALA A 164 0.86 14.83 0.35
C ALA A 164 0.02 15.89 1.10
N GLU A 165 -0.75 16.69 0.36
CA GLU A 165 -1.70 17.66 0.91
C GLU A 165 -2.79 16.96 1.73
N GLU A 166 -3.37 15.88 1.20
CA GLU A 166 -4.43 15.12 1.88
C GLU A 166 -3.93 14.47 3.19
N PHE A 167 -2.66 14.05 3.23
CA PHE A 167 -2.02 13.53 4.45
C PHE A 167 -1.65 14.61 5.47
N GLY A 168 -1.66 15.90 5.08
CA GLY A 168 -1.07 16.97 5.88
C GLY A 168 0.44 16.81 6.04
N ALA A 169 1.11 16.26 5.01
CA ALA A 169 2.54 15.94 5.01
C ALA A 169 3.45 17.18 4.82
N ASP A 170 2.89 18.35 4.50
CA ASP A 170 3.62 19.60 4.21
C ASP A 170 4.57 20.04 5.34
N GLY A 171 4.28 19.65 6.58
CA GLY A 171 5.13 19.93 7.74
C GLY A 171 6.23 18.90 8.01
N ARG A 172 6.18 17.72 7.38
CA ARG A 172 7.08 16.58 7.66
C ARG A 172 8.11 16.32 6.57
N GLY A 173 7.99 16.98 5.42
CA GLY A 173 8.87 16.78 4.26
C GLY A 173 8.73 15.38 3.65
N GLU A 174 7.56 14.76 3.82
CA GLU A 174 7.25 13.40 3.39
C GLU A 174 6.65 13.40 1.99
N ILE A 175 7.21 12.60 1.09
CA ILE A 175 6.79 12.51 -0.30
C ILE A 175 6.19 11.12 -0.57
N PRO A 176 4.92 11.03 -1.02
CA PRO A 176 4.33 9.80 -1.53
C PRO A 176 5.05 9.31 -2.78
N LEU A 177 5.52 8.06 -2.79
CA LEU A 177 6.35 7.57 -3.90
C LEU A 177 5.66 6.55 -4.82
N LEU A 178 4.73 5.78 -4.28
CA LEU A 178 3.90 4.83 -5.03
C LEU A 178 2.60 4.57 -4.27
N ILE A 179 1.64 3.98 -4.95
CA ILE A 179 0.42 3.45 -4.33
C ILE A 179 0.37 1.94 -4.49
N MET A 180 -0.10 1.24 -3.45
CA MET A 180 -0.22 -0.21 -3.42
C MET A 180 -1.65 -0.59 -3.05
N MET A 181 -2.40 -1.09 -4.02
CA MET A 181 -3.78 -1.51 -3.87
C MET A 181 -3.82 -2.96 -3.39
N ILE A 182 -4.61 -3.20 -2.34
CA ILE A 182 -4.87 -4.53 -1.78
C ILE A 182 -6.38 -4.77 -1.79
N GLY A 183 -6.79 -5.98 -2.12
CA GLY A 183 -8.20 -6.34 -2.09
C GLY A 183 -8.47 -7.74 -2.60
N ASP A 184 -9.69 -8.21 -2.35
CA ASP A 184 -10.14 -9.47 -2.92
C ASP A 184 -10.04 -9.44 -4.46
N GLU A 185 -9.41 -10.46 -5.03
CA GLU A 185 -9.16 -10.56 -6.48
C GLU A 185 -10.07 -11.61 -7.10
N GLY A 186 -10.77 -11.23 -8.16
CA GLY A 186 -11.63 -12.15 -8.90
C GLY A 186 -10.87 -13.33 -9.51
N ARG A 187 -11.59 -14.44 -9.72
CA ARG A 187 -11.09 -15.65 -10.41
C ARG A 187 -10.44 -15.30 -11.74
N ARG A 188 -9.33 -15.98 -12.08
CA ARG A 188 -8.53 -15.69 -13.29
C ARG A 188 -9.42 -15.58 -14.52
N PRO A 189 -9.07 -14.76 -15.53
CA PRO A 189 -9.91 -14.62 -16.73
C PRO A 189 -10.16 -15.95 -17.45
N ALA A 190 -9.25 -16.92 -17.30
CA ALA A 190 -9.38 -18.27 -17.85
C ALA A 190 -10.16 -19.26 -16.95
N ASP A 191 -10.47 -18.90 -15.69
CA ASP A 191 -11.28 -19.70 -14.77
C ASP A 191 -12.78 -19.41 -14.98
N TYR A 192 -13.27 -19.71 -16.18
CA TYR A 192 -14.68 -19.53 -16.53
C TYR A 192 -15.58 -20.42 -15.69
N ARG A 193 -16.70 -19.88 -15.18
CA ARG A 193 -17.83 -20.70 -14.74
C ARG A 193 -18.55 -21.17 -16.00
N TYR A 194 -18.40 -22.45 -16.31
CA TYR A 194 -19.08 -23.11 -17.43
C TYR A 194 -20.48 -23.61 -17.05
N ASP A 195 -20.87 -23.49 -15.77
CA ASP A 195 -22.19 -23.87 -15.29
C ASP A 195 -23.23 -22.88 -15.87
N ILE A 196 -23.84 -23.27 -16.99
CA ILE A 196 -25.01 -22.59 -17.54
C ILE A 196 -26.19 -22.99 -16.64
N VAL A 197 -26.54 -22.12 -15.69
CA VAL A 197 -27.76 -22.29 -14.90
C VAL A 197 -28.93 -21.92 -15.80
N ALA A 198 -29.90 -22.83 -15.97
CA ALA A 198 -31.16 -22.52 -16.64
C ALA A 198 -31.86 -21.35 -15.91
N PRO A 199 -32.57 -20.47 -16.66
CA PRO A 199 -33.22 -19.28 -16.10
C PRO A 199 -34.21 -19.58 -14.98
#